data_AF-A0A137R0H4-F1
#
_entry.id   AF-A0A137R0H4-F1
#
_cell.length_a   1.000
_cell.length_b   1.000
_cell.length_c   1.000
_cell.angle_alpha   90.00
_cell.angle_beta   90.00
_cell.angle_gamma   90.00
#
_symmetry.space_group_name_H-M   'P 1'
#
loop_
_entity.id
_entity.type
_entity.pdbx_description
1 polymer ?
#
loop_
_entity_poly.entity_id
_entity_poly.type
_entity_poly.pdbx_seq_one_letter_code
_entity_poly.pdbx_strand_id
1 'polypeptide(L)'
;MDGFEFATNEYVNDMTIVTLETAATETGTKDFIAVGTTIDRGEDLAVKGATYIFEIAEVVPDPAVSQRRWYRLRLRCRDDAKGPVTAVCGLNDYLVSSMGQKIFVRAFDSDERLVGVAFMDVGVYVTSLRTLKNLLLIGDAVKSISFVAFQEDPYKLVLLSKDTHRVCVTNAEFLFTESELRIVTGDEEGIVRVYEYNPQDPDSQDGRHLLLRTEFHGQREYRTSVVVAHRTKGDPPIPNSRLLTGSTNGSLASLTILDESAFKRLGLLQGQLIRNIQHTAALNPKAFRIVRNDYVLKPLTRGILDGNLLGEYEGLPINRQMEVTQQIGTDRVNVLRDWIEVRGAW
;
A
#
# COMPACT_ATOMS: atom_id res chain seq x y z
N MET A 1 -23.49 4.83 19.71
CA MET A 1 -22.28 4.25 19.14
C MET A 1 -22.39 2.75 19.34
N ASP A 2 -22.33 1.98 18.27
CA ASP A 2 -22.38 0.51 18.35
C ASP A 2 -20.96 -0.05 18.34
N GLY A 3 -20.75 -1.24 18.87
CA GLY A 3 -19.42 -1.83 19.00
C GLY A 3 -19.47 -3.31 19.34
N PHE A 4 -18.34 -3.98 19.16
CA PHE A 4 -18.16 -5.38 19.51
C PHE A 4 -16.98 -5.51 20.48
N GLU A 5 -17.20 -6.19 21.60
CA GLU A 5 -16.18 -6.42 22.62
C GLU A 5 -15.49 -7.77 22.34
N PHE A 6 -14.19 -7.73 22.08
CA PHE A 6 -13.37 -8.92 21.87
C PHE A 6 -12.99 -9.58 23.20
N ALA A 7 -12.54 -10.83 23.14
CA ALA A 7 -12.15 -11.54 24.36
C ALA A 7 -10.94 -10.89 25.04
N THR A 8 -10.72 -11.21 26.32
CA THR A 8 -9.52 -10.78 27.04
C THR A 8 -8.27 -11.28 26.30
N ASN A 9 -7.28 -10.39 26.17
CA ASN A 9 -6.03 -10.61 25.46
C ASN A 9 -6.18 -10.88 23.95
N GLU A 10 -7.31 -10.48 23.37
CA GLU A 10 -7.53 -10.51 21.93
C GLU A 10 -7.36 -9.10 21.35
N TYR A 11 -6.42 -8.96 20.43
CA TYR A 11 -6.03 -7.70 19.81
C TYR A 11 -6.38 -7.71 18.33
N VAL A 12 -6.98 -6.62 17.85
CA VAL A 12 -7.23 -6.39 16.42
C VAL A 12 -5.92 -5.99 15.76
N ASN A 13 -5.48 -6.74 14.75
CA ASN A 13 -4.28 -6.42 13.98
C ASN A 13 -4.62 -5.67 12.69
N ASP A 14 -5.68 -6.10 12.03
CA ASP A 14 -6.09 -5.55 10.73
C ASP A 14 -7.60 -5.59 10.58
N MET A 15 -8.14 -4.60 9.89
CA MET A 15 -9.57 -4.45 9.64
C MET A 15 -9.76 -3.81 8.28
N THR A 16 -10.61 -4.41 7.46
CA THR A 16 -10.89 -3.91 6.12
C THR A 16 -12.30 -4.23 5.67
N ILE A 17 -12.80 -3.46 4.71
CA ILE A 17 -14.05 -3.77 4.02
C ILE A 17 -13.71 -4.77 2.90
N VAL A 18 -14.46 -5.86 2.85
CA VAL A 18 -14.32 -6.90 1.83
C VAL A 18 -15.66 -7.12 1.14
N THR A 19 -15.63 -7.19 -0.19
CA THR A 19 -16.78 -7.64 -0.97
C THR A 19 -16.71 -9.16 -1.09
N LEU A 20 -17.74 -9.86 -0.62
CA LEU A 20 -17.82 -11.32 -0.60
C LEU A 20 -19.07 -11.79 -1.32
N GLU A 21 -19.03 -13.01 -1.85
CA GLU A 21 -20.18 -13.67 -2.47
C GLU A 21 -21.31 -13.87 -1.43
N THR A 22 -22.55 -13.64 -1.85
CA THR A 22 -23.75 -13.87 -1.04
C THR A 22 -24.97 -14.10 -1.93
N ALA A 23 -25.84 -15.03 -1.53
CA ALA A 23 -27.14 -15.23 -2.18
C ALA A 23 -28.20 -14.20 -1.76
N ALA A 24 -27.88 -13.31 -0.81
CA ALA A 24 -28.82 -12.35 -0.23
C ALA A 24 -29.04 -11.09 -1.08
N THR A 25 -28.21 -10.86 -2.11
CA THR A 25 -28.29 -9.70 -3.00
C THR A 25 -28.47 -10.14 -4.46
N GLU A 26 -29.14 -9.30 -5.27
CA GLU A 26 -29.32 -9.59 -6.70
C GLU A 26 -28.01 -9.61 -7.48
N THR A 27 -26.99 -8.87 -7.01
CA THR A 27 -25.64 -8.85 -7.58
C THR A 27 -24.83 -10.10 -7.27
N GLY A 28 -25.27 -10.92 -6.32
CA GLY A 28 -24.53 -12.09 -5.83
C GLY A 28 -23.37 -11.75 -4.89
N THR A 29 -23.17 -10.47 -4.54
CA THR A 29 -22.07 -10.01 -3.67
C THR A 29 -22.51 -8.89 -2.73
N LYS A 30 -21.80 -8.73 -1.62
CA LYS A 30 -22.05 -7.70 -0.61
C LYS A 30 -20.79 -7.32 0.15
N ASP A 31 -20.75 -6.08 0.64
CA ASP A 31 -19.68 -5.59 1.49
C ASP A 31 -19.87 -6.00 2.95
N PHE A 32 -18.81 -6.54 3.53
CA PHE A 32 -18.68 -6.90 4.94
C PHE A 32 -17.43 -6.26 5.54
N ILE A 33 -17.38 -6.16 6.86
CA ILE A 33 -16.16 -5.79 7.58
C ILE A 33 -15.46 -7.07 8.02
N ALA A 34 -14.25 -7.31 7.49
CA ALA A 34 -13.38 -8.37 7.96
C ALA A 34 -12.42 -7.84 9.01
N VAL A 35 -12.24 -8.57 10.10
CA VAL A 35 -11.32 -8.25 11.19
C VAL A 35 -10.43 -9.43 11.49
N GLY A 36 -9.11 -9.23 11.42
CA GLY A 36 -8.11 -10.20 11.84
C GLY A 36 -7.63 -9.92 13.25
N THR A 37 -7.68 -10.92 14.12
CA THR A 37 -7.25 -10.79 15.53
C THR A 37 -6.14 -11.75 15.89
N THR A 38 -5.42 -11.38 16.96
CA THR A 38 -4.46 -12.25 17.66
C THR A 38 -4.81 -12.34 19.13
N ILE A 39 -4.77 -13.55 19.65
CA ILE A 39 -4.94 -13.86 21.06
C ILE A 39 -3.55 -14.15 21.63
N ASP A 40 -2.98 -13.19 22.34
CA ASP A 40 -1.62 -13.23 22.88
C ASP A 40 -1.65 -13.32 24.41
N ARG A 41 -1.01 -14.33 24.99
CA ARG A 41 -0.97 -14.53 26.45
C ARG A 41 0.47 -14.52 26.99
N GLY A 42 1.39 -13.92 26.24
CA GLY A 42 2.82 -13.93 26.51
C GLY A 42 3.57 -14.93 25.63
N GLU A 43 4.87 -14.73 25.55
CA GLU A 43 5.79 -15.42 24.63
C GLU A 43 5.80 -16.96 24.77
N ASP A 44 5.70 -17.48 26.00
CA ASP A 44 5.78 -18.92 26.28
C ASP A 44 4.50 -19.69 25.90
N LEU A 45 3.40 -18.99 25.64
CA LEU A 45 2.11 -19.60 25.29
C LEU A 45 1.85 -19.52 23.79
N ALA A 46 1.30 -20.60 23.25
CA ALA A 46 0.96 -20.64 21.83
C ALA A 46 -0.06 -19.54 21.48
N VAL A 47 0.37 -18.63 20.61
CA VAL A 47 -0.45 -17.56 20.05
C VAL A 47 -1.50 -18.15 19.12
N LYS A 48 -2.76 -17.72 19.28
CA LYS A 48 -3.87 -18.05 18.38
C LYS A 48 -4.41 -16.79 17.74
N GLY A 49 -5.40 -16.91 16.86
CA GLY A 49 -6.08 -15.78 16.28
C GLY A 49 -7.49 -16.14 15.86
N ALA A 50 -8.22 -15.18 15.34
CA ALA A 50 -9.51 -15.42 14.71
C ALA A 50 -9.74 -14.42 13.58
N THR A 51 -10.59 -14.80 12.63
CA THR A 51 -11.11 -13.90 11.60
C THR A 51 -12.60 -13.69 11.84
N TYR A 52 -13.02 -12.44 11.95
CA TYR A 52 -14.42 -12.07 12.15
C TYR A 52 -14.97 -11.41 10.89
N ILE A 53 -16.22 -11.74 10.57
CA ILE A 53 -16.99 -11.08 9.50
C ILE A 53 -18.19 -10.40 10.13
N PHE A 54 -18.25 -9.08 10.00
CA PHE A 54 -19.37 -8.27 10.45
C PHE A 54 -20.16 -7.72 9.26
N GLU A 55 -21.47 -7.65 9.45
CA GLU A 55 -22.40 -6.98 8.56
C GLU A 55 -22.89 -5.69 9.21
N ILE A 56 -22.90 -4.58 8.47
CA ILE A 56 -23.59 -3.36 8.91
C ILE A 56 -25.06 -3.51 8.53
N ALA A 57 -25.92 -3.74 9.52
CA ALA A 57 -27.36 -3.85 9.34
C ALA A 57 -28.05 -2.53 9.68
N GLU A 58 -28.95 -2.06 8.80
CA GLU A 58 -29.88 -0.98 9.14
C GLU A 58 -30.95 -1.53 10.10
N VAL A 59 -31.13 -0.85 11.22
CA VAL A 59 -32.08 -1.21 12.27
C VAL A 59 -33.06 -0.07 12.47
N VAL A 60 -34.31 -0.41 12.81
CA VAL A 60 -35.32 0.59 13.17
C VAL A 60 -34.82 1.37 14.39
N PRO A 61 -34.64 2.69 14.28
CA PRO A 61 -34.17 3.49 15.40
C PRO A 61 -35.21 3.52 16.52
N ASP A 62 -34.75 3.47 17.77
CA ASP A 62 -35.61 3.78 18.92
C ASP A 62 -35.93 5.28 18.90
N PRO A 63 -37.21 5.69 18.77
CA PRO A 63 -37.60 7.10 18.71
C PRO A 63 -37.16 7.90 19.94
N ALA A 64 -36.93 7.25 21.09
CA ALA A 64 -36.44 7.90 22.30
C ALA A 64 -34.93 8.22 22.26
N VAL A 65 -34.15 7.51 21.43
CA VAL A 65 -32.68 7.63 21.34
C VAL A 65 -32.25 8.39 20.08
N SER A 66 -32.91 8.17 18.95
CA SER A 66 -32.61 8.85 17.68
C SER A 66 -33.80 8.79 16.73
N GLN A 67 -34.01 9.85 15.95
CA GLN A 67 -35.04 9.88 14.88
C GLN A 67 -34.46 9.59 13.48
N ARG A 68 -33.16 9.26 13.37
CA ARG A 68 -32.47 8.99 12.09
C ARG A 68 -32.19 7.50 11.92
N ARG A 69 -31.98 7.08 10.66
CA ARG A 69 -31.49 5.74 10.31
C ARG A 69 -30.38 5.30 11.25
N TRP A 70 -30.53 4.11 11.81
CA TRP A 70 -29.61 3.55 12.81
C TRP A 70 -28.96 2.29 12.25
N TYR A 71 -27.67 2.11 12.52
CA TYR A 71 -26.93 0.95 12.05
C TYR A 71 -26.37 0.17 13.24
N ARG A 72 -26.32 -1.15 13.10
CA ARG A 72 -25.66 -2.05 14.05
C ARG A 72 -24.72 -3.01 13.35
N LEU A 73 -23.62 -3.34 14.02
CA LEU A 73 -22.68 -4.38 13.66
C LEU A 73 -23.27 -5.73 14.06
N ARG A 74 -23.57 -6.55 13.07
CA ARG A 74 -24.00 -7.93 13.25
C ARG A 74 -22.83 -8.85 12.95
N LEU A 75 -22.36 -9.60 13.96
CA LEU A 75 -21.39 -10.67 13.73
C LEU A 75 -22.06 -11.78 12.92
N ARG A 76 -21.47 -12.11 11.77
CA ARG A 76 -21.92 -13.21 10.89
C ARG A 76 -21.13 -14.47 11.11
N CYS A 77 -19.81 -14.34 11.17
CA CYS A 77 -18.91 -15.47 11.26
C CYS A 77 -17.71 -15.11 12.13
N ARG A 78 -17.27 -16.08 12.93
CA ARG A 78 -15.97 -16.12 13.59
C ARG A 78 -15.30 -17.42 13.19
N ASP A 79 -14.16 -17.33 12.50
CA ASP A 79 -13.31 -18.46 12.16
C ASP A 79 -12.08 -18.46 13.07
N ASP A 80 -12.00 -19.44 13.98
CA ASP A 80 -10.86 -19.58 14.90
C ASP A 80 -9.63 -20.10 14.13
N ALA A 81 -8.51 -19.41 14.28
CA ALA A 81 -7.25 -19.73 13.61
C ALA A 81 -6.25 -20.37 14.59
N LYS A 82 -5.46 -21.32 14.06
CA LYS A 82 -4.40 -22.01 14.85
C LYS A 82 -3.13 -21.17 15.06
N GLY A 83 -3.11 -19.96 14.52
CA GLY A 83 -2.05 -18.98 14.66
C GLY A 83 -2.61 -17.55 14.55
N PRO A 84 -1.78 -16.53 14.75
CA PRO A 84 -2.22 -15.13 14.70
C PRO A 84 -2.74 -14.76 13.31
N VAL A 85 -3.87 -14.05 13.25
CA VAL A 85 -4.38 -13.43 12.02
C VAL A 85 -3.93 -11.97 12.04
N THR A 86 -2.90 -11.67 11.26
CA THR A 86 -2.16 -10.40 11.29
C THR A 86 -2.55 -9.44 10.16
N ALA A 87 -3.10 -9.97 9.07
CA ALA A 87 -3.53 -9.20 7.91
C ALA A 87 -4.72 -9.88 7.24
N VAL A 88 -5.64 -9.07 6.69
CA VAL A 88 -6.83 -9.52 5.95
C VAL A 88 -7.04 -8.66 4.70
N CYS A 89 -7.55 -9.25 3.62
CA CYS A 89 -7.99 -8.50 2.44
C CYS A 89 -9.03 -9.26 1.63
N GLY A 90 -9.79 -8.56 0.79
CA GLY A 90 -10.69 -9.19 -0.19
C GLY A 90 -9.95 -9.49 -1.51
N LEU A 91 -10.28 -10.60 -2.15
CA LEU A 91 -9.71 -11.06 -3.42
C LEU A 91 -10.80 -11.71 -4.26
N ASN A 92 -11.37 -10.99 -5.25
CA ASN A 92 -12.42 -11.50 -6.15
C ASN A 92 -13.49 -12.33 -5.42
N ASP A 93 -14.25 -11.71 -4.51
CA ASP A 93 -15.32 -12.35 -3.73
C ASP A 93 -14.87 -13.35 -2.65
N TYR A 94 -13.57 -13.65 -2.56
CA TYR A 94 -12.97 -14.43 -1.48
C TYR A 94 -12.34 -13.53 -0.42
N LEU A 95 -12.23 -14.06 0.79
CA LEU A 95 -11.44 -13.48 1.87
C LEU A 95 -10.05 -14.11 1.88
N VAL A 96 -9.02 -13.28 1.92
CA VAL A 96 -7.66 -13.71 2.26
C VAL A 96 -7.34 -13.28 3.67
N SER A 97 -6.80 -14.20 4.47
CA SER A 97 -6.30 -13.89 5.80
C SER A 97 -4.98 -14.61 6.07
N SER A 98 -4.08 -13.98 6.81
CA SER A 98 -2.91 -14.66 7.35
C SER A 98 -3.27 -15.58 8.53
N MET A 99 -2.41 -16.57 8.77
CA MET A 99 -2.44 -17.45 9.94
C MET A 99 -0.99 -17.85 10.24
N GLY A 100 -0.27 -17.00 10.98
CA GLY A 100 1.17 -17.16 11.19
C GLY A 100 1.94 -17.18 9.86
N GLN A 101 2.64 -18.29 9.59
CA GLN A 101 3.48 -18.48 8.39
C GLN A 101 2.70 -19.02 7.18
N LYS A 102 1.37 -18.85 7.16
CA LYS A 102 0.51 -19.25 6.04
C LYS A 102 -0.48 -18.15 5.74
N ILE A 103 -0.96 -18.11 4.50
CA ILE A 103 -2.18 -17.38 4.13
C ILE A 103 -3.20 -18.36 3.57
N PHE A 104 -4.47 -18.04 3.75
CA PHE A 104 -5.60 -18.82 3.26
C PHE A 104 -6.53 -17.93 2.46
N VAL A 105 -6.96 -18.42 1.30
CA VAL A 105 -8.10 -17.90 0.56
C VAL A 105 -9.32 -18.68 1.02
N ARG A 106 -10.36 -17.98 1.47
CA ARG A 106 -11.60 -18.57 1.98
C ARG A 106 -12.82 -18.02 1.26
N ALA A 107 -13.73 -18.90 0.88
CA ALA A 107 -15.06 -18.53 0.42
C ALA A 107 -15.98 -18.30 1.61
N PHE A 108 -16.87 -17.31 1.53
CA PHE A 108 -17.87 -17.06 2.55
C PHE A 108 -19.16 -17.80 2.20
N ASP A 109 -19.29 -19.01 2.74
CA ASP A 109 -20.38 -19.91 2.41
C ASP A 109 -21.61 -19.60 3.25
N SER A 110 -22.74 -19.43 2.56
CA SER A 110 -24.08 -19.28 3.14
C SER A 110 -24.19 -18.14 4.17
N ASP A 111 -23.37 -17.10 4.04
CA ASP A 111 -23.26 -15.96 4.96
C ASP A 111 -23.03 -16.32 6.45
N GLU A 112 -22.46 -17.50 6.71
CA GLU A 112 -22.33 -18.05 8.07
C GLU A 112 -20.95 -18.64 8.37
N ARG A 113 -20.25 -19.18 7.37
CA ARG A 113 -18.95 -19.86 7.59
C ARG A 113 -17.93 -19.52 6.51
N LEU A 114 -16.67 -19.51 6.90
CA LEU A 114 -15.55 -19.38 5.98
C LEU A 114 -15.00 -20.78 5.63
N VAL A 115 -14.89 -21.08 4.35
CA VAL A 115 -14.40 -22.37 3.83
C VAL A 115 -13.08 -22.18 3.10
N GLY A 116 -12.04 -22.92 3.49
CA GLY A 116 -10.74 -22.85 2.84
C GLY A 116 -10.75 -23.35 1.40
N VAL A 117 -10.32 -22.50 0.47
CA VAL A 117 -10.26 -22.76 -0.98
C VAL A 117 -8.83 -23.03 -1.43
N ALA A 118 -7.90 -22.19 -1.00
CA ALA A 118 -6.47 -22.33 -1.30
C ALA A 118 -5.62 -21.85 -0.11
N PHE A 119 -4.37 -22.29 -0.06
CA PHE A 119 -3.40 -21.80 0.92
C PHE A 119 -2.02 -21.65 0.30
N MET A 120 -1.17 -20.86 0.94
CA MET A 120 0.23 -20.71 0.58
C MET A 120 1.06 -20.53 1.85
N ASP A 121 2.20 -21.21 1.92
CA ASP A 121 3.20 -20.94 2.94
C ASP A 121 3.92 -19.62 2.60
N VAL A 122 4.03 -18.75 3.60
CA VAL A 122 4.64 -17.42 3.47
C VAL A 122 5.87 -17.32 4.38
N GLY A 123 6.39 -16.11 4.59
CA GLY A 123 7.57 -15.87 5.40
C GLY A 123 7.33 -16.04 6.90
N VAL A 124 7.79 -15.07 7.67
CA VAL A 124 7.81 -15.12 9.14
C VAL A 124 6.54 -14.50 9.73
N TYR A 125 6.18 -13.30 9.29
CA TYR A 125 5.08 -12.52 9.84
C TYR A 125 4.52 -11.62 8.75
N VAL A 126 3.28 -11.87 8.35
CA VAL A 126 2.61 -11.08 7.31
C VAL A 126 2.24 -9.72 7.88
N THR A 127 2.84 -8.66 7.34
CA THR A 127 2.60 -7.28 7.79
C THR A 127 1.51 -6.59 6.99
N SER A 128 1.33 -6.96 5.72
CA SER A 128 0.28 -6.40 4.87
C SER A 128 -0.16 -7.39 3.80
N LEU A 129 -1.45 -7.40 3.49
CA LEU A 129 -2.02 -8.03 2.30
C LEU A 129 -2.70 -6.97 1.45
N ARG A 130 -2.36 -6.92 0.16
CA ARG A 130 -2.97 -6.02 -0.83
C ARG A 130 -3.33 -6.75 -2.09
N THR A 131 -4.46 -6.39 -2.67
CA THR A 131 -5.00 -7.05 -3.85
C THR A 131 -5.18 -6.08 -4.99
N LEU A 132 -5.00 -6.59 -6.21
CA LEU A 132 -5.30 -5.87 -7.44
C LEU A 132 -5.81 -6.90 -8.46
N LYS A 133 -7.11 -6.92 -8.69
CA LYS A 133 -7.79 -8.01 -9.43
C LYS A 133 -7.44 -9.35 -8.78
N ASN A 134 -6.97 -10.33 -9.56
CA ASN A 134 -6.53 -11.63 -9.08
C ASN A 134 -5.07 -11.66 -8.56
N LEU A 135 -4.41 -10.51 -8.45
CA LEU A 135 -3.06 -10.40 -7.92
C LEU A 135 -3.09 -10.10 -6.43
N LEU A 136 -2.14 -10.69 -5.71
CA LEU A 136 -1.96 -10.55 -4.27
C LEU A 136 -0.51 -10.16 -3.98
N LEU A 137 -0.33 -9.11 -3.20
CA LEU A 137 0.95 -8.66 -2.67
C LEU A 137 0.98 -8.94 -1.17
N ILE A 138 2.02 -9.65 -0.75
CA ILE A 138 2.23 -10.08 0.62
C ILE A 138 3.48 -9.37 1.14
N GLY A 139 3.31 -8.53 2.16
CA GLY A 139 4.41 -7.94 2.92
C GLY A 139 4.78 -8.82 4.10
N ASP A 140 6.08 -8.90 4.40
CA ASP A 140 6.63 -9.69 5.49
C ASP A 140 7.62 -8.86 6.33
N ALA A 141 7.58 -9.06 7.65
CA ALA A 141 8.44 -8.35 8.59
C ALA A 141 9.93 -8.69 8.47
N VAL A 142 10.31 -9.75 7.75
CA VAL A 142 11.70 -10.23 7.64
C VAL A 142 12.09 -10.55 6.19
N LYS A 143 11.14 -11.09 5.41
CA LYS A 143 11.34 -11.64 4.06
C LYS A 143 10.82 -10.72 2.96
N SER A 144 10.79 -9.40 3.22
CA SER A 144 10.41 -8.38 2.25
C SER A 144 9.01 -8.64 1.67
N ILE A 145 8.88 -8.76 0.35
CA ILE A 145 7.59 -8.95 -0.33
C ILE A 145 7.54 -10.19 -1.23
N SER A 146 6.35 -10.76 -1.33
CA SER A 146 6.01 -11.80 -2.32
C SER A 146 4.83 -11.35 -3.18
N PHE A 147 4.98 -11.49 -4.49
CA PHE A 147 3.97 -11.16 -5.49
C PHE A 147 3.36 -12.45 -6.07
N VAL A 148 2.05 -12.60 -5.90
CA VAL A 148 1.33 -13.86 -6.07
C VAL A 148 0.12 -13.63 -6.97
N ALA A 149 -0.23 -14.62 -7.78
CA ALA A 149 -1.49 -14.67 -8.53
C ALA A 149 -2.40 -15.74 -7.94
N PHE A 150 -3.69 -15.43 -7.89
CA PHE A 150 -4.73 -16.41 -7.62
C PHE A 150 -5.32 -16.92 -8.93
N GLN A 151 -5.37 -18.25 -9.04
CA GLN A 151 -5.96 -18.98 -10.15
C GLN A 151 -7.10 -19.83 -9.59
N GLU A 152 -8.28 -19.79 -10.24
CA GLU A 152 -9.47 -20.51 -9.79
C GLU A 152 -9.60 -21.92 -10.38
N ASP A 153 -9.05 -22.14 -11.58
CA ASP A 153 -9.11 -23.44 -12.27
C ASP A 153 -7.71 -23.99 -12.55
N PRO A 154 -7.13 -24.83 -11.65
CA PRO A 154 -7.61 -25.16 -10.31
C PRO A 154 -7.29 -24.07 -9.28
N TYR A 155 -8.01 -24.07 -8.15
CA TYR A 155 -7.79 -23.15 -7.04
C TYR A 155 -6.37 -23.26 -6.46
N LYS A 156 -5.54 -22.27 -6.73
CA LYS A 156 -4.18 -22.19 -6.19
C LYS A 156 -3.65 -20.76 -6.17
N LEU A 157 -2.75 -20.52 -5.22
CA LEU A 157 -1.90 -19.34 -5.19
C LEU A 157 -0.57 -19.68 -5.88
N VAL A 158 -0.21 -18.91 -6.90
CA VAL A 158 1.01 -19.08 -7.69
C VAL A 158 1.95 -17.92 -7.38
N LEU A 159 3.11 -18.21 -6.80
CA LEU A 159 4.17 -17.22 -6.64
C LEU A 159 4.66 -16.78 -8.03
N LEU A 160 4.44 -15.52 -8.37
CA LEU A 160 4.95 -14.92 -9.60
C LEU A 160 6.39 -14.46 -9.41
N SER A 161 6.64 -13.72 -8.32
CA SER A 161 7.93 -13.12 -8.05
C SER A 161 8.10 -12.78 -6.57
N LYS A 162 9.33 -12.60 -6.11
CA LYS A 162 9.63 -12.13 -4.75
C LYS A 162 10.88 -11.27 -4.72
N ASP A 163 11.00 -10.45 -3.69
CA ASP A 163 12.30 -9.90 -3.33
C ASP A 163 13.16 -11.01 -2.69
N THR A 164 14.45 -11.01 -3.00
CA THR A 164 15.41 -11.99 -2.48
C THR A 164 16.15 -11.46 -1.25
N HIS A 165 16.14 -10.13 -1.06
CA HIS A 165 16.76 -9.51 0.09
C HIS A 165 15.88 -9.61 1.33
N ARG A 166 16.53 -9.56 2.49
CA ARG A 166 15.84 -9.48 3.77
C ARG A 166 15.61 -8.01 4.09
N VAL A 167 14.36 -7.59 3.98
CA VAL A 167 13.92 -6.23 4.26
C VAL A 167 12.71 -6.33 5.16
N CYS A 168 12.69 -5.52 6.22
CA CYS A 168 11.58 -5.49 7.18
C CYS A 168 10.47 -4.60 6.65
N VAL A 169 9.53 -5.16 5.89
CA VAL A 169 8.46 -4.37 5.26
C VAL A 169 7.32 -4.18 6.25
N THR A 170 6.94 -2.93 6.52
CA THR A 170 5.78 -2.60 7.36
C THR A 170 4.49 -2.62 6.55
N ASN A 171 4.55 -2.15 5.31
CA ASN A 171 3.40 -2.05 4.42
C ASN A 171 3.87 -2.05 2.96
N ALA A 172 3.06 -2.62 2.08
CA ALA A 172 3.34 -2.76 0.66
C ALA A 172 2.07 -2.42 -0.13
N GLU A 173 2.21 -1.71 -1.25
CA GLU A 173 1.09 -1.22 -2.06
C GLU A 173 1.37 -1.34 -3.56
N PHE A 174 0.30 -1.45 -4.35
CA PHE A 174 0.38 -1.34 -5.80
C PHE A 174 0.24 0.11 -6.23
N LEU A 175 1.09 0.52 -7.19
CA LEU A 175 1.00 1.81 -7.84
C LEU A 175 0.94 1.57 -9.35
N PHE A 176 -0.17 1.93 -9.97
CA PHE A 176 -0.45 1.69 -11.38
C PHE A 176 -0.81 2.96 -12.15
N THR A 177 -0.53 2.94 -13.44
CA THR A 177 -1.06 3.81 -14.49
C THR A 177 -1.59 2.95 -15.64
N GLU A 178 -2.00 3.56 -16.74
CA GLU A 178 -2.39 2.84 -17.95
C GLU A 178 -1.28 1.95 -18.53
N SER A 179 -0.02 2.38 -18.42
CA SER A 179 1.11 1.70 -19.03
C SER A 179 1.98 0.89 -18.06
N GLU A 180 1.93 1.17 -16.77
CA GLU A 180 2.86 0.60 -15.80
C GLU A 180 2.20 0.14 -14.50
N LEU A 181 2.73 -0.93 -13.93
CA LEU A 181 2.46 -1.39 -12.57
C LEU A 181 3.78 -1.43 -11.80
N ARG A 182 3.82 -0.74 -10.68
CA ARG A 182 4.93 -0.72 -9.72
C ARG A 182 4.44 -1.24 -8.39
N ILE A 183 5.37 -1.80 -7.61
CA ILE A 183 5.13 -2.19 -6.23
C ILE A 183 5.94 -1.26 -5.34
N VAL A 184 5.29 -0.68 -4.34
CA VAL A 184 5.93 0.24 -3.39
C VAL A 184 5.90 -0.38 -2.01
N THR A 185 7.03 -0.40 -1.32
CA THR A 185 7.10 -0.82 0.08
C THR A 185 7.63 0.29 0.95
N GLY A 186 7.19 0.32 2.21
CA GLY A 186 7.78 1.12 3.27
C GLY A 186 8.28 0.25 4.42
N ASP A 187 9.21 0.78 5.21
CA ASP A 187 9.68 0.16 6.44
C ASP A 187 9.65 1.13 7.64
N GLU A 188 10.05 0.61 8.81
CA GLU A 188 10.11 1.35 10.07
C GLU A 188 11.23 2.40 10.07
N GLU A 189 12.29 2.24 9.27
CA GLU A 189 13.33 3.27 9.11
C GLU A 189 12.88 4.42 8.20
N GLY A 190 11.72 4.27 7.56
CA GLY A 190 11.16 5.25 6.65
C GLY A 190 11.77 5.19 5.26
N ILE A 191 12.34 4.05 4.87
CA ILE A 191 12.83 3.81 3.53
C ILE A 191 11.66 3.35 2.66
N VAL A 192 11.46 4.07 1.56
CA VAL A 192 10.52 3.72 0.50
C VAL A 192 11.28 3.02 -0.61
N ARG A 193 10.80 1.85 -1.04
CA ARG A 193 11.38 1.09 -2.15
C ARG A 193 10.36 0.90 -3.25
N VAL A 194 10.80 1.01 -4.50
CA VAL A 194 9.97 0.81 -5.69
C VAL A 194 10.52 -0.38 -6.47
N TYR A 195 9.67 -1.39 -6.63
CA TYR A 195 9.95 -2.60 -7.37
C TYR A 195 9.18 -2.64 -8.68
N GLU A 196 9.73 -3.38 -9.62
CA GLU A 196 9.14 -3.69 -10.92
C GLU A 196 9.12 -5.21 -11.11
N TYR A 197 8.00 -5.72 -11.62
CA TYR A 197 7.91 -7.10 -12.10
C TYR A 197 8.09 -7.10 -13.62
N ASN A 198 9.24 -7.59 -14.09
CA ASN A 198 9.57 -7.62 -15.51
C ASN A 198 10.29 -8.94 -15.88
N PRO A 199 9.55 -9.97 -16.32
CA PRO A 199 10.12 -11.26 -16.67
C PRO A 199 11.08 -11.26 -17.86
N GLN A 200 11.08 -10.20 -18.67
CA GLN A 200 11.96 -10.06 -19.82
C GLN A 200 13.34 -9.49 -19.43
N ASP A 201 13.45 -8.93 -18.23
CA ASP A 201 14.72 -8.42 -17.71
C ASP A 201 15.58 -9.62 -17.24
N PRO A 202 16.82 -9.79 -17.73
CA PRO A 202 17.70 -10.89 -17.32
C PRO A 202 17.95 -10.96 -15.81
N ASP A 203 17.95 -9.81 -15.12
CA ASP A 203 18.19 -9.75 -13.67
C ASP A 203 17.01 -10.33 -12.87
N SER A 204 15.83 -10.46 -13.49
CA SER A 204 14.64 -11.02 -12.87
C SER A 204 14.67 -12.54 -12.74
N GLN A 205 15.63 -13.23 -13.37
CA GLN A 205 15.73 -14.70 -13.39
C GLN A 205 14.42 -15.34 -13.88
N ASP A 206 14.05 -15.05 -15.13
CA ASP A 206 12.78 -15.46 -15.75
C ASP A 206 11.54 -15.00 -14.96
N GLY A 207 11.58 -13.79 -14.40
CA GLY A 207 10.50 -13.18 -13.61
C GLY A 207 10.42 -13.59 -12.14
N ARG A 208 11.23 -14.56 -11.69
CA ARG A 208 11.19 -15.06 -10.30
C ARG A 208 11.57 -14.03 -9.26
N HIS A 209 12.36 -13.02 -9.63
CA HIS A 209 12.84 -11.96 -8.74
C HIS A 209 12.24 -10.62 -9.11
N LEU A 210 11.79 -9.90 -8.09
CA LEU A 210 11.37 -8.50 -8.22
C LEU A 210 12.59 -7.62 -8.39
N LEU A 211 12.51 -6.66 -9.30
CA LEU A 211 13.60 -5.75 -9.61
C LEU A 211 13.46 -4.51 -8.76
N LEU A 212 14.36 -4.33 -7.80
CA LEU A 212 14.45 -3.08 -7.04
C LEU A 212 14.99 -1.96 -7.94
N ARG A 213 14.14 -1.00 -8.29
CA ARG A 213 14.51 0.12 -9.19
C ARG A 213 14.92 1.38 -8.46
N THR A 214 14.30 1.65 -7.30
CA THR A 214 14.52 2.90 -6.57
C THR A 214 14.41 2.70 -5.07
N GLU A 215 15.25 3.40 -4.34
CA GLU A 215 15.16 3.58 -2.90
C GLU A 215 15.17 5.07 -2.55
N PHE A 216 14.35 5.46 -1.58
CA PHE A 216 14.22 6.84 -1.14
C PHE A 216 13.99 6.89 0.37
N HIS A 217 14.82 7.66 1.07
CA HIS A 217 14.65 7.83 2.51
C HIS A 217 13.58 8.90 2.79
N GLY A 218 12.39 8.46 3.18
CA GLY A 218 11.24 9.29 3.55
C GLY A 218 11.41 10.04 4.87
N GLN A 219 12.28 9.54 5.77
CA GLN A 219 12.68 10.16 7.05
C GLN A 219 11.56 10.13 8.10
N ARG A 220 10.61 9.23 7.90
CA ARG A 220 9.46 8.98 8.74
C ARG A 220 9.05 7.53 8.54
N GLU A 221 8.68 6.87 9.63
CA GLU A 221 8.23 5.48 9.58
C GLU A 221 7.01 5.36 8.66
N TYR A 222 7.00 4.35 7.82
CA TYR A 222 5.85 4.06 6.98
C TYR A 222 4.92 3.13 7.75
N ARG A 223 3.71 3.57 8.10
CA ARG A 223 2.79 2.73 8.91
C ARG A 223 1.50 2.36 8.21
N THR A 224 0.82 3.34 7.64
CA THR A 224 -0.46 3.12 6.96
C THR A 224 -0.43 3.74 5.58
N SER A 225 -1.25 3.20 4.69
CA SER A 225 -1.40 3.71 3.35
C SER A 225 -2.78 3.47 2.79
N VAL A 226 -3.14 4.32 1.83
CA VAL A 226 -4.31 4.16 1.00
C VAL A 226 -3.96 4.54 -0.43
N VAL A 227 -4.35 3.70 -1.37
CA VAL A 227 -4.22 3.98 -2.80
C VAL A 227 -5.51 4.63 -3.28
N VAL A 228 -5.39 5.80 -3.91
CA VAL A 228 -6.49 6.54 -4.51
C VAL A 228 -6.32 6.47 -6.02
N ALA A 229 -7.36 5.99 -6.72
CA ALA A 229 -7.42 6.00 -8.17
C ALA A 229 -8.06 7.31 -8.66
N HIS A 230 -7.45 7.94 -9.66
CA HIS A 230 -7.95 9.15 -10.30
C HIS A 230 -7.95 8.98 -11.81
N ARG A 231 -9.08 9.31 -12.43
CA ARG A 231 -9.20 9.36 -13.89
C ARG A 231 -8.98 10.79 -14.36
N THR A 232 -7.95 10.96 -15.19
CA THR A 232 -7.62 12.24 -15.80
C THR A 232 -8.62 12.60 -16.90
N LYS A 233 -8.55 13.85 -17.39
CA LYS A 233 -9.33 14.31 -18.53
C LYS A 233 -8.95 13.49 -19.77
N GLY A 234 -9.87 12.64 -20.22
CA GLY A 234 -9.63 11.64 -21.26
C GLY A 234 -10.30 10.29 -20.94
N ASP A 235 -10.61 10.06 -19.65
CA ASP A 235 -11.24 8.84 -19.13
C ASP A 235 -10.53 7.55 -19.62
N PRO A 236 -9.21 7.41 -19.36
CA PRO A 236 -8.48 6.23 -19.77
C PRO A 236 -9.08 4.97 -19.13
N PRO A 237 -8.99 3.80 -19.79
CA PRO A 237 -9.59 2.57 -19.30
C PRO A 237 -9.01 2.14 -17.95
N ILE A 238 -7.73 2.46 -17.69
CA ILE A 238 -7.05 2.22 -16.42
C ILE A 238 -6.76 3.59 -15.77
N PRO A 239 -7.26 3.85 -14.55
CA PRO A 239 -6.98 5.10 -13.85
C PRO A 239 -5.52 5.18 -13.41
N ASN A 240 -5.04 6.41 -13.17
CA ASN A 240 -3.79 6.63 -12.48
C ASN A 240 -3.98 6.49 -10.98
N SER A 241 -3.01 5.90 -10.30
CA SER A 241 -3.02 5.79 -8.85
C SER A 241 -2.09 6.79 -8.18
N ARG A 242 -2.49 7.21 -6.97
CA ARG A 242 -1.67 7.96 -6.02
C ARG A 242 -1.73 7.24 -4.71
N LEU A 243 -0.57 7.09 -4.11
CA LEU A 243 -0.41 6.47 -2.82
C LEU A 243 -0.35 7.56 -1.76
N LEU A 244 -1.26 7.55 -0.81
CA LEU A 244 -1.21 8.38 0.39
C LEU A 244 -0.68 7.54 1.55
N THR A 245 0.21 8.12 2.33
CA THR A 245 0.86 7.40 3.44
C THR A 245 0.72 8.19 4.73
N GLY A 246 0.48 7.49 5.83
CA GLY A 246 0.46 8.03 7.18
C GLY A 246 1.61 7.50 8.02
N SER A 247 2.23 8.37 8.80
CA SER A 247 3.37 8.08 9.66
C SER A 247 3.05 8.31 11.14
N THR A 248 3.84 7.70 12.01
CA THR A 248 3.67 7.75 13.48
C THR A 248 3.89 9.14 14.08
N ASN A 249 4.62 10.01 13.38
CA ASN A 249 4.80 11.42 13.73
C ASN A 249 3.63 12.33 13.32
N GLY A 250 2.50 11.78 12.87
CA GLY A 250 1.33 12.53 12.42
C GLY A 250 1.47 13.14 11.03
N SER A 251 2.58 12.90 10.31
CA SER A 251 2.75 13.40 8.96
C SER A 251 1.98 12.55 7.94
N LEU A 252 1.49 13.22 6.90
CA LEU A 252 0.92 12.61 5.71
C LEU A 252 1.86 12.82 4.52
N ALA A 253 1.95 11.84 3.65
CA ALA A 253 2.67 11.92 2.38
C ALA A 253 1.76 11.57 1.22
N SER A 254 2.18 11.98 0.03
CA SER A 254 1.71 11.39 -1.21
C SER A 254 2.89 10.97 -2.08
N LEU A 255 2.75 9.83 -2.76
CA LEU A 255 3.60 9.39 -3.85
C LEU A 255 2.73 9.37 -5.11
N THR A 256 3.12 10.17 -6.10
CA THR A 256 2.37 10.39 -7.34
C THR A 256 3.23 9.98 -8.52
N ILE A 257 2.68 9.19 -9.43
CA ILE A 257 3.35 8.85 -10.70
C ILE A 257 3.32 10.07 -11.61
N LEU A 258 4.46 10.35 -12.24
CA LEU A 258 4.63 11.45 -13.19
C LEU A 258 4.92 10.90 -14.57
N ASP A 259 4.45 11.60 -15.59
CA ASP A 259 4.85 11.36 -16.96
C ASP A 259 6.35 11.56 -17.12
N GLU A 260 6.99 10.78 -18.00
CA GLU A 260 8.44 10.80 -18.19
C GLU A 260 8.97 12.21 -18.51
N SER A 261 8.21 13.00 -19.28
CA SER A 261 8.59 14.37 -19.62
C SER A 261 8.57 15.31 -18.42
N ALA A 262 7.55 15.21 -17.56
CA ALA A 262 7.43 16.00 -16.34
C ALA A 262 8.48 15.55 -15.31
N PHE A 263 8.68 14.24 -15.16
CA PHE A 263 9.71 13.68 -14.28
C PHE A 263 11.12 14.17 -14.66
N LYS A 264 11.47 14.17 -15.95
CA LYS A 264 12.75 14.71 -16.43
C LYS A 264 12.89 16.20 -16.14
N ARG A 265 11.87 17.02 -16.44
CA ARG A 265 11.88 18.47 -16.19
C ARG A 265 12.04 18.79 -14.71
N LEU A 266 11.22 18.18 -13.84
CA LEU A 266 11.28 18.37 -12.40
C LEU A 266 12.59 17.79 -11.79
N GLY A 267 13.14 16.72 -12.36
CA GLY A 267 14.45 16.20 -11.97
C GLY A 267 15.60 17.17 -12.25
N LEU A 268 15.58 17.84 -13.40
CA LEU A 268 16.55 18.90 -13.72
C LEU A 268 16.40 20.10 -12.76
N LEU A 269 15.16 20.50 -12.48
CA LEU A 269 14.85 21.53 -11.50
C LEU A 269 15.41 21.18 -10.13
N GLN A 270 15.11 19.99 -9.59
CA GLN A 270 15.64 19.50 -8.33
C GLN A 270 17.17 19.62 -8.27
N GLY A 271 17.85 19.25 -9.36
CA GLY A 271 19.30 19.39 -9.48
C GLY A 271 19.79 20.83 -9.33
N GLN A 272 19.06 21.83 -9.86
CA GLN A 272 19.39 23.24 -9.66
C GLN A 272 19.08 23.71 -8.24
N LEU A 273 17.94 23.32 -7.67
CA LEU A 273 17.57 23.69 -6.30
C LEU A 273 18.61 23.21 -5.28
N ILE A 274 19.12 21.98 -5.45
CA ILE A 274 20.18 21.44 -4.58
C ILE A 274 21.43 22.33 -4.58
N ARG A 275 21.82 22.88 -5.74
CA ARG A 275 23.08 23.62 -5.89
C ARG A 275 22.95 25.12 -5.61
N ASN A 276 21.80 25.71 -5.92
CA ASN A 276 21.65 27.17 -6.03
C ASN A 276 20.86 27.77 -4.86
N ILE A 277 20.26 26.96 -3.98
CA ILE A 277 19.52 27.41 -2.80
C ILE A 277 20.33 27.13 -1.54
N GLN A 278 20.20 28.02 -0.56
CA GLN A 278 20.72 27.80 0.78
C GLN A 278 19.78 26.89 1.57
N HIS A 279 20.27 25.69 1.91
CA HIS A 279 19.52 24.72 2.71
C HIS A 279 19.62 25.01 4.20
N THR A 280 18.56 24.70 4.94
CA THR A 280 18.54 24.81 6.40
C THR A 280 19.69 24.03 7.02
N ALA A 281 20.42 24.66 7.95
CA ALA A 281 21.60 24.10 8.60
C ALA A 281 22.69 23.58 7.64
N ALA A 282 22.73 24.07 6.39
CA ALA A 282 23.64 23.61 5.34
C ALA A 282 23.59 22.09 5.07
N LEU A 283 22.46 21.45 5.39
CA LEU A 283 22.25 20.03 5.12
C LEU A 283 22.12 19.80 3.61
N ASN A 284 22.64 18.67 3.12
CA ASN A 284 22.52 18.31 1.71
C ASN A 284 21.23 17.50 1.47
N PRO A 285 20.22 18.05 0.76
CA PRO A 285 18.94 17.36 0.55
C PRO A 285 19.11 16.03 -0.19
N LYS A 286 20.06 15.95 -1.12
CA LYS A 286 20.33 14.71 -1.86
C LYS A 286 20.87 13.62 -0.93
N ALA A 287 21.84 13.97 -0.08
CA ALA A 287 22.41 13.03 0.88
C ALA A 287 21.36 12.55 1.90
N PHE A 288 20.47 13.46 2.32
CA PHE A 288 19.38 13.15 3.24
C PHE A 288 18.37 12.13 2.69
N ARG A 289 18.24 11.99 1.36
CA ARG A 289 17.34 11.01 0.73
C ARG A 289 18.02 9.71 0.31
N ILE A 290 19.34 9.64 0.37
CA ILE A 290 20.11 8.45 -0.01
C ILE A 290 19.91 7.35 1.05
N VAL A 291 19.63 6.15 0.56
CA VAL A 291 19.55 4.94 1.37
C VAL A 291 20.89 4.23 1.34
N ARG A 292 21.36 3.80 2.51
CA ARG A 292 22.48 2.87 2.59
C ARG A 292 21.98 1.50 2.19
N ASN A 293 22.58 0.92 1.16
CA ASN A 293 22.25 -0.41 0.69
C ASN A 293 23.50 -1.29 0.73
N ASP A 294 23.45 -2.38 1.50
CA ASP A 294 24.58 -3.30 1.64
C ASP A 294 24.62 -4.36 0.51
N TYR A 295 23.58 -4.43 -0.33
CA TYR A 295 23.44 -5.41 -1.43
C TYR A 295 23.83 -4.83 -2.81
N VAL A 296 23.74 -3.52 -3.02
CA VAL A 296 24.15 -2.87 -4.28
C VAL A 296 25.30 -1.89 -4.08
N LEU A 297 26.21 -1.85 -5.06
CA LEU A 297 27.41 -1.02 -5.01
C LEU A 297 27.12 0.49 -5.08
N LYS A 298 25.98 0.88 -5.64
CA LYS A 298 25.60 2.28 -5.86
C LYS A 298 24.19 2.53 -5.34
N PRO A 299 23.95 3.66 -4.65
CA PRO A 299 22.61 4.05 -4.23
C PRO A 299 21.62 4.15 -5.40
N LEU A 300 20.44 3.56 -5.23
CA LEU A 300 19.36 3.54 -6.23
C LEU A 300 18.50 4.81 -6.15
N THR A 301 19.10 5.97 -6.35
CA THR A 301 18.44 7.27 -6.16
C THR A 301 17.60 7.73 -7.35
N ARG A 302 17.51 6.94 -8.42
CA ARG A 302 16.82 7.33 -9.65
C ARG A 302 15.42 6.75 -9.60
N GLY A 303 14.40 7.61 -9.58
CA GLY A 303 12.99 7.20 -9.73
C GLY A 303 11.99 7.89 -8.79
N ILE A 304 12.47 8.54 -7.73
CA ILE A 304 11.64 9.38 -6.86
C ILE A 304 12.26 10.78 -6.78
N LEU A 305 11.44 11.80 -6.96
CA LEU A 305 11.80 13.21 -6.76
C LEU A 305 11.34 13.67 -5.37
N ASP A 306 12.12 14.54 -4.74
CA ASP A 306 11.80 15.11 -3.44
C ASP A 306 10.82 16.28 -3.61
N GLY A 307 9.53 16.00 -3.37
CA GLY A 307 8.46 16.99 -3.41
C GLY A 307 8.66 18.15 -2.43
N ASN A 308 9.30 17.92 -1.27
CA ASN A 308 9.51 19.00 -0.30
C ASN A 308 10.50 20.04 -0.85
N LEU A 309 11.59 19.55 -1.45
CA LEU A 309 12.58 20.41 -2.10
C LEU A 309 12.00 21.10 -3.33
N LEU A 310 11.23 20.38 -4.16
CA LEU A 310 10.55 20.98 -5.30
C LEU A 310 9.57 22.08 -4.89
N GLY A 311 8.92 21.94 -3.73
CA GLY A 311 8.04 22.96 -3.16
C GLY A 311 8.74 24.28 -2.84
N GLU A 312 10.04 24.27 -2.54
CA GLU A 312 10.81 25.50 -2.28
C GLU A 312 10.91 26.41 -3.52
N TYR A 313 10.83 25.83 -4.72
CA TYR A 313 10.83 26.61 -5.96
C TYR A 313 9.68 27.61 -6.03
N GLU A 314 8.50 27.25 -5.51
CA GLU A 314 7.32 28.13 -5.45
C GLU A 314 7.58 29.38 -4.58
N GLY A 315 8.39 29.24 -3.53
CA GLY A 315 8.76 30.32 -2.63
C GLY A 315 9.86 31.25 -3.14
N LEU A 316 10.55 30.90 -4.23
CA LEU A 316 11.62 31.76 -4.78
C LEU A 316 11.06 33.04 -5.42
N PRO A 317 11.80 34.17 -5.39
CA PRO A 317 11.45 35.35 -6.16
C PRO A 317 11.32 35.03 -7.66
N ILE A 318 10.37 35.69 -8.36
CA ILE A 318 10.07 35.41 -9.78
C ILE A 318 11.32 35.47 -10.67
N ASN A 319 12.20 36.46 -10.44
CA ASN A 319 13.45 36.59 -11.19
C ASN A 319 14.35 35.35 -11.03
N ARG A 320 14.43 34.79 -9.82
CA ARG A 320 15.18 33.55 -9.54
C ARG A 320 14.51 32.33 -10.15
N GLN A 321 13.17 32.26 -10.10
CA GLN A 321 12.44 31.18 -10.77
C GLN A 321 12.76 31.15 -12.27
N MET A 322 12.74 32.32 -12.93
CA MET A 322 13.07 32.45 -14.35
C MET A 322 14.52 32.06 -14.66
N GLU A 323 15.48 32.53 -13.84
CA GLU A 323 16.90 32.18 -13.98
C GLU A 323 17.12 30.67 -13.89
N VAL A 324 16.54 30.01 -12.88
CA VAL A 324 16.64 28.56 -12.69
C VAL A 324 16.00 27.79 -13.86
N THR A 325 14.84 28.21 -14.34
CA THR A 325 14.17 27.55 -15.48
C THR A 325 14.97 27.70 -16.77
N GLN A 326 15.57 28.86 -17.00
CA GLN A 326 16.39 29.11 -18.18
C GLN A 326 17.63 28.21 -18.21
N GLN A 327 18.27 27.98 -17.06
CA GLN A 327 19.43 27.08 -16.95
C GLN A 327 19.12 25.62 -17.27
N ILE A 328 17.88 25.17 -17.09
CA ILE A 328 17.44 23.80 -17.43
C ILE A 328 16.77 23.72 -18.80
N GLY A 329 16.74 24.82 -19.58
CA GLY A 329 16.18 24.87 -20.92
C GLY A 329 14.66 24.75 -20.96
N THR A 330 13.96 25.28 -19.96
CA THR A 330 12.49 25.29 -19.92
C THR A 330 11.95 26.66 -19.52
N ASP A 331 10.64 26.84 -19.69
CA ASP A 331 9.93 28.01 -19.20
C ASP A 331 9.36 27.77 -17.80
N ARG A 332 9.32 28.85 -17.01
CA ARG A 332 8.66 28.91 -15.69
C ARG A 332 7.23 28.36 -15.72
N VAL A 333 6.47 28.69 -16.77
CA VAL A 333 5.06 28.29 -16.89
C VAL A 333 4.92 26.78 -16.99
N ASN A 334 5.78 26.11 -17.75
CA ASN A 334 5.73 24.65 -17.90
C ASN A 334 6.06 23.95 -16.58
N VAL A 335 7.08 24.42 -15.86
CA VAL A 335 7.46 23.87 -14.55
C VAL A 335 6.34 24.05 -13.52
N LEU A 336 5.74 25.24 -13.47
CA LEU A 336 4.62 25.49 -12.55
C LEU A 336 3.38 24.69 -12.90
N ARG A 337 3.09 24.50 -14.19
CA ARG A 337 1.99 23.62 -14.62
C ARG A 337 2.22 22.20 -14.12
N ASP A 338 3.40 21.63 -14.39
CA ASP A 338 3.73 20.28 -13.94
C ASP A 338 3.62 20.18 -12.41
N TRP A 339 4.16 21.15 -11.67
CA TRP A 339 4.12 21.18 -10.21
C TRP A 339 2.68 21.27 -9.66
N ILE A 340 1.83 22.08 -10.28
CA ILE A 340 0.41 22.21 -9.90
C ILE A 340 -0.33 20.90 -10.18
N GLU A 341 -0.05 20.20 -11.27
CA GLU A 341 -0.64 18.89 -11.56
C GLU A 341 -0.25 17.85 -10.51
N VAL A 342 0.99 17.89 -9.99
CA VAL A 342 1.42 17.03 -8.89
C VAL A 342 0.71 17.39 -7.57
N ARG A 343 0.66 18.68 -7.22
CA ARG A 343 0.13 19.15 -5.92
C ARG A 343 -1.39 19.24 -5.87
N GLY A 344 -2.03 19.31 -7.03
CA GLY A 344 -3.47 19.51 -7.15
C GLY A 344 -4.28 18.48 -6.39
N ALA A 345 -5.41 18.93 -5.83
CA ALA A 345 -6.44 18.03 -5.32
C ALA A 345 -6.94 17.18 -6.48
N TRP A 346 -6.97 15.86 -6.27
CA TRP A 346 -7.52 14.89 -7.20
C TRP A 346 -9.02 14.73 -7.03
#